data_AF-A0A381VFQ6-F1
#
_entry.id   AF-A0A381VFQ6-F1
#
_cell.length_a   1.000
_cell.length_b   1.000
_cell.length_c   1.000
_cell.angle_alpha   90.00
_cell.angle_beta   90.00
_cell.angle_gamma   90.00
#
_symmetry.space_group_name_H-M   'P 1'
#
loop_
_entity.id
_entity.type
_entity.pdbx_description
1 polymer ?
#
loop_
_entity_poly.entity_id
_entity_poly.type
_entity_poly.pdbx_seq_one_letter_code
_entity_poly.pdbx_strand_id
1 'polypeptide(L)'
;MKEATKLASSADLEDLSERVSLKAECFHKYLNPTSVEDLEEEQFDRIVRLIFSIGRKSKRLIAANGFENLRVRISELLHGDAPVEERFNVFVKGVEGVEEKMRINFAGELLH
;
A
#
# COMPACT_ATOMS: atom_id res chain seq x y z
N MET A 1 -12.31 0.22 37.22
CA MET A 1 -11.57 -0.48 36.15
C MET A 1 -10.35 0.36 35.83
N LYS A 2 -9.13 -0.17 35.99
CA LYS A 2 -7.89 0.51 35.61
C LYS A 2 -7.57 0.08 34.18
N GLU A 3 -7.82 0.93 33.20
CA GLU A 3 -7.45 0.65 31.82
C GLU A 3 -5.92 0.66 31.70
N ALA A 4 -5.39 -0.43 31.16
CA ALA A 4 -3.98 -0.64 30.96
C ALA A 4 -3.52 0.07 29.67
N THR A 5 -3.03 1.30 29.80
CA THR A 5 -2.05 1.84 28.84
C THR A 5 -0.73 1.11 29.08
N LYS A 6 -0.59 -0.08 28.47
CA LYS A 6 0.71 -0.75 28.39
C LYS A 6 1.53 0.06 27.38
N LEU A 7 2.42 0.91 27.89
CA LEU A 7 3.43 1.60 27.08
C LEU A 7 4.22 0.55 26.29
N ALA A 8 4.38 0.77 24.99
CA ALA A 8 5.22 -0.07 24.13
C ALA A 8 6.63 -0.17 24.74
N SER A 9 7.20 -1.37 24.76
CA SER A 9 8.58 -1.54 25.23
C SER A 9 9.55 -0.87 24.26
N SER A 10 10.78 -0.57 24.71
CA SER A 10 11.82 -0.02 23.83
C SER A 10 12.08 -0.91 22.60
N ALA A 11 11.98 -2.23 22.76
CA ALA A 11 12.10 -3.19 21.67
C ALA A 11 10.93 -3.13 20.69
N ASP A 12 9.69 -2.94 21.19
CA ASP A 12 8.51 -2.77 20.33
C ASP A 12 8.60 -1.48 19.49
N LEU A 13 9.20 -0.42 20.06
CA LEU A 13 9.43 0.84 19.36
C LEU A 13 10.53 0.73 18.30
N GLU A 14 11.58 -0.04 18.57
CA GLU A 14 12.68 -0.28 17.64
C GLU A 14 12.22 -1.13 16.45
N ASP A 15 11.48 -2.23 16.68
CA ASP A 15 10.84 -3.03 15.62
C ASP A 15 9.89 -2.19 14.77
N LEU A 16 9.09 -1.33 15.41
CA LEU A 16 8.20 -0.42 14.69
C LEU A 16 8.98 0.56 13.80
N SER A 17 10.06 1.14 14.32
CA SER A 17 10.92 2.07 13.58
C SER A 17 11.56 1.40 12.36
N GLU A 18 12.07 0.18 12.51
CA GLU A 18 12.63 -0.59 11.40
C GLU A 18 11.57 -0.88 10.33
N ARG A 19 10.37 -1.29 10.72
CA ARG A 19 9.28 -1.59 9.79
C ARG A 19 8.82 -0.35 9.01
N VAL A 20 8.72 0.79 9.68
CA VAL A 20 8.37 2.07 9.02
C VAL A 20 9.45 2.47 8.02
N SER A 21 10.72 2.32 8.39
CA SER A 21 11.86 2.65 7.52
C SER A 21 11.89 1.75 6.28
N LEU A 22 11.72 0.44 6.44
CA LEU A 22 11.64 -0.52 5.33
C LEU A 22 10.47 -0.22 4.40
N LYS A 23 9.32 0.20 4.93
CA LYS A 23 8.17 0.61 4.11
C LYS A 23 8.52 1.84 3.28
N ALA A 24 9.05 2.89 3.92
CA ALA A 24 9.40 4.14 3.25
C ALA A 24 10.44 3.93 2.15
N GLU A 25 11.51 3.16 2.41
CA GLU A 25 12.53 2.84 1.42
C GLU A 25 11.96 2.06 0.24
N CYS A 26 11.12 1.06 0.50
CA CYS A 26 10.49 0.25 -0.54
C CYS A 26 9.59 1.11 -1.43
N PHE A 27 8.83 2.03 -0.83
CA PHE A 27 7.90 2.90 -1.55
C PHE A 27 8.69 3.92 -2.38
N HIS A 28 9.71 4.55 -1.79
CA HIS A 28 10.56 5.48 -2.52
C HIS A 28 11.26 4.82 -3.72
N LYS A 29 11.68 3.56 -3.57
CA LYS A 29 12.36 2.81 -4.63
C LYS A 29 11.43 2.48 -5.80
N TYR A 30 10.25 1.92 -5.52
CA TYR A 30 9.39 1.32 -6.56
C TYR A 30 8.19 2.16 -6.97
N LEU A 31 7.81 3.16 -6.18
CA LEU A 31 6.59 3.95 -6.40
C LEU A 31 6.88 5.41 -6.76
N ASN A 32 8.13 5.76 -7.06
CA ASN A 32 8.46 7.10 -7.52
C ASN A 32 8.01 7.31 -9.00
N PRO A 33 7.91 8.56 -9.47
CA PRO A 33 7.39 8.86 -10.81
C PRO A 33 8.14 8.17 -11.95
N THR A 34 9.42 7.84 -11.75
CA THR A 34 10.27 7.24 -12.79
C THR A 34 10.32 5.71 -12.75
N SER A 35 9.91 5.08 -11.64
CA SER A 35 10.03 3.62 -11.47
C SER A 35 8.70 2.88 -11.36
N VAL A 36 7.60 3.59 -11.08
CA VAL A 36 6.29 2.94 -10.92
C VAL A 36 5.79 2.28 -12.21
N GLU A 37 6.19 2.79 -13.38
CA GLU A 37 5.87 2.21 -14.67
C GLU A 37 6.60 0.89 -14.92
N ASP A 38 7.79 0.73 -14.34
CA ASP A 38 8.61 -0.48 -14.41
C ASP A 38 8.36 -1.43 -13.22
N LEU A 39 7.34 -1.16 -12.40
CA LEU A 39 6.98 -2.02 -11.27
C LEU A 39 6.68 -3.44 -11.78
N GLU A 40 7.25 -4.43 -11.10
CA GLU A 40 7.06 -5.86 -11.37
C GLU A 40 6.18 -6.53 -10.32
N GLU A 41 5.59 -7.69 -10.66
CA GLU A 41 4.69 -8.44 -9.75
C GLU A 41 5.35 -8.79 -8.41
N GLU A 42 6.63 -9.18 -8.42
CA GLU A 42 7.36 -9.52 -7.20
C GLU A 42 7.53 -8.31 -6.27
N GLN A 43 7.74 -7.12 -6.85
CA GLN A 43 7.90 -5.88 -6.11
C GLN A 43 6.56 -5.43 -5.54
N PHE A 44 5.49 -5.58 -6.32
CA PHE A 44 4.12 -5.38 -5.86
C PHE A 44 3.75 -6.32 -4.69
N ASP A 45 4.10 -7.62 -4.75
CA ASP A 45 3.88 -8.54 -3.64
C ASP A 45 4.56 -8.05 -2.34
N ARG A 46 5.78 -7.52 -2.45
CA ARG A 46 6.51 -6.94 -1.30
C ARG A 46 5.78 -5.72 -0.73
N ILE A 47 5.34 -4.80 -1.59
CA ILE A 47 4.59 -3.60 -1.17
C ILE A 47 3.31 -3.99 -0.45
N VAL A 48 2.51 -4.89 -1.03
CA VAL A 48 1.23 -5.32 -0.44
C VAL A 48 1.44 -6.02 0.91
N ARG A 49 2.54 -6.76 1.08
CA ARG A 49 2.89 -7.39 2.38
C ARG A 49 3.26 -6.36 3.43
N LEU A 50 3.97 -5.29 3.07
CA LEU A 50 4.28 -4.20 4.00
C LEU A 50 3.00 -3.51 4.49
N ILE A 51 1.99 -3.40 3.64
CA ILE A 51 0.70 -2.74 3.98
C ILE A 51 -0.23 -3.65 4.79
N PHE A 52 -0.52 -4.86 4.30
CA PHE A 52 -1.54 -5.71 4.91
C PHE A 52 -1.00 -6.80 5.83
N SER A 53 0.32 -6.94 5.96
CA SER A 53 1.00 -8.04 6.68
C SER A 53 0.61 -9.46 6.22
N ILE A 54 -0.23 -9.60 5.19
CA ILE A 54 -0.85 -10.86 4.75
C ILE A 54 -0.55 -11.10 3.27
N GLY A 55 0.35 -12.04 2.98
CA GLY A 55 0.82 -12.32 1.62
C GLY A 55 -0.24 -12.84 0.64
N ARG A 56 -1.35 -13.45 1.10
CA ARG A 56 -2.43 -13.88 0.17
C ARG A 56 -3.20 -12.71 -0.47
N LYS A 57 -3.03 -11.49 0.04
CA LYS A 57 -3.75 -10.31 -0.45
C LYS A 57 -3.22 -9.85 -1.81
N SER A 58 -1.92 -9.94 -2.06
CA SER A 58 -1.32 -9.60 -3.37
C SER A 58 -1.90 -10.46 -4.47
N LYS A 59 -1.88 -11.80 -4.28
CA LYS A 59 -2.44 -12.76 -5.23
C LYS A 59 -3.93 -12.51 -5.51
N ARG A 60 -4.71 -12.15 -4.49
CA ARG A 60 -6.13 -11.82 -4.66
C ARG A 60 -6.34 -10.53 -5.45
N LEU A 61 -5.52 -9.51 -5.20
CA LEU A 61 -5.55 -8.26 -5.95
C LEU A 61 -5.19 -8.53 -7.43
N ILE A 62 -4.09 -9.23 -7.68
CA ILE A 62 -3.64 -9.58 -9.03
C ILE A 62 -4.70 -10.40 -9.77
N ALA A 63 -5.24 -11.45 -9.14
CA ALA A 63 -6.25 -12.31 -9.77
C ALA A 63 -7.56 -11.57 -10.13
N ALA A 64 -7.95 -10.57 -9.35
CA ALA A 64 -9.20 -9.83 -9.58
C ALA A 64 -9.03 -8.67 -10.59
N ASN A 65 -7.84 -8.09 -10.70
CA ASN A 65 -7.65 -6.84 -11.45
C ASN A 65 -6.72 -6.99 -12.66
N GLY A 66 -5.84 -8.00 -12.66
CA GLY A 66 -4.64 -8.03 -13.50
C GLY A 66 -3.54 -7.12 -12.95
N PHE A 67 -2.29 -7.58 -13.01
CA PHE A 67 -1.16 -6.82 -12.48
C PHE A 67 -0.96 -5.48 -13.19
N GLU A 68 -0.97 -5.49 -14.53
CA GLU A 68 -0.79 -4.28 -15.34
C GLU A 68 -1.80 -3.18 -15.00
N ASN A 69 -3.07 -3.56 -14.82
CA ASN A 69 -4.12 -2.61 -14.42
C ASN A 69 -3.90 -2.05 -13.01
N LEU A 70 -3.41 -2.87 -12.07
CA LEU A 70 -3.05 -2.40 -10.74
C LEU A 70 -1.90 -1.41 -10.80
N ARG A 71 -0.86 -1.70 -11.60
CA ARG A 71 0.28 -0.80 -11.78
C ARG A 71 -0.17 0.56 -12.34
N VAL A 72 -0.99 0.57 -13.39
CA VAL A 72 -1.55 1.81 -13.96
C VAL A 72 -2.36 2.58 -12.92
N ARG A 73 -3.24 1.90 -12.17
CA ARG A 73 -4.05 2.54 -11.12
C ARG A 73 -3.20 3.11 -9.99
N ILE A 74 -2.12 2.43 -9.61
CA ILE A 74 -1.17 2.92 -8.60
C ILE A 74 -0.42 4.14 -9.13
N SER A 75 0.06 4.10 -10.38
CA SER A 75 0.72 5.25 -11.01
C SER A 75 -0.21 6.46 -11.04
N GLU A 76 -1.46 6.28 -11.47
CA GLU A 76 -2.47 7.34 -11.46
C GLU A 76 -2.74 7.86 -10.04
N LEU A 77 -2.95 6.97 -9.06
CA LEU A 77 -3.17 7.34 -7.66
C LEU A 77 -2.04 8.20 -7.09
N LEU A 78 -0.79 7.93 -7.47
CA LEU A 78 0.38 8.60 -6.91
C LEU A 78 0.74 9.86 -7.68
N HIS A 79 0.74 9.81 -9.01
CA HIS A 79 1.36 10.82 -9.87
C HIS A 79 0.43 11.44 -10.91
N GLY A 80 -0.84 11.01 -10.98
CA GLY A 80 -1.83 11.60 -11.88
C GLY A 80 -2.10 13.08 -11.61
N ASP A 81 -2.52 13.81 -12.65
CA ASP A 81 -2.70 15.27 -12.60
C ASP A 81 -3.99 15.71 -11.89
N ALA A 82 -4.96 14.81 -11.72
CA ALA A 82 -6.22 15.11 -11.08
C ALA A 82 -6.05 15.37 -9.56
N PRO A 83 -7.01 16.08 -8.91
CA PRO A 83 -6.98 16.25 -7.46
C PRO A 83 -6.87 14.92 -6.71
N VAL A 84 -6.10 14.89 -5.61
CA VAL A 84 -5.85 13.67 -4.81
C VAL A 84 -7.14 12.96 -4.44
N GLU A 85 -8.18 13.70 -4.04
CA GLU A 85 -9.49 13.14 -3.69
C GLU A 85 -10.14 12.38 -4.86
N GLU A 86 -10.04 12.91 -6.07
CA GLU A 86 -10.57 12.27 -7.27
C GLU A 86 -9.80 10.98 -7.59
N ARG A 87 -8.47 11.05 -7.60
CA ARG A 87 -7.58 9.90 -7.85
C ARG A 87 -7.78 8.80 -6.81
N PHE A 88 -7.92 9.18 -5.55
CA PHE A 88 -8.26 8.29 -4.44
C PHE A 88 -9.60 7.57 -4.66
N ASN A 89 -10.64 8.32 -4.99
CA ASN A 89 -11.97 7.77 -5.23
C ASN A 89 -12.01 6.82 -6.43
N VAL A 90 -11.31 7.18 -7.52
CA VAL A 90 -11.16 6.32 -8.71
C VAL A 90 -10.46 5.02 -8.35
N PHE A 91 -9.38 5.08 -7.56
CA PHE A 91 -8.65 3.91 -7.10
C PHE A 91 -9.53 2.99 -6.25
N VAL A 92 -10.18 3.53 -5.21
CA VAL A 92 -11.00 2.74 -4.27
C VAL A 92 -12.17 2.05 -4.97
N LYS A 93 -12.82 2.74 -5.92
CA LYS A 93 -13.91 2.17 -6.71
C LYS A 93 -13.45 1.14 -7.73
N GLY A 94 -12.23 1.31 -8.26
CA GLY A 94 -11.73 0.49 -9.36
C GLY A 94 -10.89 -0.73 -8.97
N VAL A 95 -10.39 -0.81 -7.74
CA VAL A 95 -9.68 -1.99 -7.24
C VAL A 95 -10.67 -3.03 -6.72
N GLU A 96 -10.54 -4.28 -7.13
CA GLU A 96 -11.39 -5.40 -6.71
C GLU A 96 -10.62 -6.48 -5.92
N GLY A 97 -11.32 -7.51 -5.45
CA GLY A 97 -10.72 -8.68 -4.78
C GLY A 97 -10.52 -8.55 -3.26
N VAL A 98 -10.76 -7.37 -2.70
CA VAL A 98 -10.80 -7.09 -1.24
C VAL A 98 -11.99 -6.17 -0.90
N GLU A 99 -12.35 -6.11 0.38
CA GLU A 99 -13.42 -5.24 0.89
C GLU A 99 -13.05 -3.76 0.76
N GLU A 100 -14.06 -2.90 0.62
CA GLU A 100 -13.88 -1.45 0.42
C GLU A 100 -12.98 -0.82 1.48
N LYS A 101 -13.19 -1.14 2.77
CA LYS A 101 -12.33 -0.67 3.87
C LYS A 101 -10.85 -0.98 3.63
N MET A 102 -10.54 -2.14 3.04
CA MET A 102 -9.17 -2.48 2.70
C MET A 102 -8.65 -1.69 1.50
N ARG A 103 -9.50 -1.37 0.52
CA ARG A 103 -9.11 -0.54 -0.63
C ARG A 103 -8.78 0.89 -0.19
N ILE A 104 -9.62 1.44 0.70
CA ILE A 104 -9.39 2.74 1.35
C ILE A 104 -8.06 2.72 2.10
N ASN A 105 -7.83 1.69 2.93
CA ASN A 105 -6.56 1.54 3.63
C ASN A 105 -5.38 1.40 2.66
N PHE A 106 -5.53 0.66 1.56
CA PHE A 106 -4.48 0.50 0.56
C PHE A 106 -4.09 1.84 -0.05
N ALA A 107 -5.08 2.61 -0.51
CA ALA A 107 -4.88 3.90 -1.13
C ALA A 107 -4.25 4.90 -0.15
N GLY A 108 -4.74 4.93 1.09
CA GLY A 108 -4.19 5.79 2.14
C GLY A 108 -2.74 5.45 2.47
N GLU A 109 -2.43 4.17 2.57
CA GLU A 109 -1.06 3.72 2.85
C GLU A 109 -0.10 4.00 1.71
N LEU A 110 -0.55 3.96 0.44
CA LEU A 110 0.25 4.29 -0.74
C LEU A 110 0.56 5.79 -0.85
N LEU A 111 -0.38 6.64 -0.42
CA LEU A 111 -0.23 8.11 -0.43
C LEU A 111 0.58 8.65 0.75
N HIS A 112 0.91 7.82 1.74
CA HIS A 112 1.56 8.19 3.00
C HIS A 112 2.95 7.58 3.14
#